data_AF-A0A196L1G6-F1
#
_entry.id   AF-A0A196L1G6-F1
#
_cell.length_a   1.000
_cell.length_b   1.000
_cell.length_c   1.000
_cell.angle_alpha   90.00
_cell.angle_beta   90.00
_cell.angle_gamma   90.00
#
_symmetry.space_group_name_H-M   'P 1'
#
loop_
_entity.id
_entity.type
_entity.pdbx_description
1 polymer ?
#
loop_
_entity_poly.entity_id
_entity_poly.type
_entity_poly.pdbx_seq_one_letter_code
_entity_poly.pdbx_strand_id
1 'polypeptide(L)'
;MTTEPTYWHGGFPGIQVGSQLLSPTDAAAARIPIAYTPRDRPELGIVSRTDRVYFSTNQDFARAYAFQTEVITPSGALTSRGTLYRIQPIGAVEEDPDFAGHDVSWCAPGAVVVEVVETDVRMRARDATRAIGIYSSWDDGRPMYLEDGRLCITWQMESIGLTQEAVDEIVRPWTPVDRALERINAAVLHR
;
A
#
# COMPACT_ATOMS: atom_id res chain seq x y z
N MET A 1 19.87 -19.40 -17.50
CA MET A 1 20.29 -18.42 -16.48
C MET A 1 19.03 -17.72 -16.03
N THR A 2 18.47 -18.10 -14.89
CA THR A 2 17.38 -17.34 -14.27
C THR A 2 18.00 -16.08 -13.68
N THR A 3 17.69 -14.92 -14.26
CA THR A 3 18.04 -13.63 -13.66
C THR A 3 17.34 -13.55 -12.31
N GLU A 4 18.08 -13.21 -11.26
CA GLU A 4 17.46 -12.94 -9.96
C GLU A 4 16.40 -11.83 -10.10
N PRO A 5 15.25 -11.94 -9.43
CA PRO A 5 14.21 -10.93 -9.49
C PRO A 5 14.72 -9.60 -8.93
N THR A 6 14.31 -8.50 -9.55
CA THR A 6 14.53 -7.15 -9.02
C THR A 6 13.45 -6.84 -8.00
N TYR A 7 13.84 -6.22 -6.88
CA TYR A 7 12.93 -5.81 -5.83
C TYR A 7 12.91 -4.29 -5.66
N TRP A 8 11.71 -3.76 -5.43
CA TRP A 8 11.45 -2.33 -5.25
C TRP A 8 10.73 -2.07 -3.93
N HIS A 9 11.18 -1.05 -3.20
CA HIS A 9 10.55 -0.57 -1.98
C HIS A 9 10.11 0.89 -2.18
N GLY A 10 8.84 1.17 -1.97
CA GLY A 10 8.32 2.54 -1.92
C GLY A 10 8.10 2.97 -0.48
N GLY A 11 8.73 4.06 -0.06
CA GLY A 11 8.66 4.46 1.33
C GLY A 11 9.22 5.85 1.62
N PHE A 12 9.58 6.05 2.88
CA PHE A 12 10.01 7.34 3.40
C PHE A 12 11.31 7.83 2.73
N PRO A 13 11.43 9.12 2.35
CA PRO A 13 12.60 9.66 1.66
C PRO A 13 13.83 9.77 2.56
N GLY A 14 14.99 9.99 1.94
CA GLY A 14 16.24 10.32 2.65
C GLY A 14 17.13 9.12 3.00
N ILE A 15 16.67 7.90 2.75
CA ILE A 15 17.47 6.68 2.91
C ILE A 15 18.55 6.62 1.81
N GLN A 16 19.80 6.40 2.21
CA GLN A 16 20.96 6.42 1.31
C GLN A 16 21.26 5.02 0.76
N VAL A 17 21.87 4.95 -0.41
CA VAL A 17 22.43 3.69 -0.95
C VAL A 17 23.42 3.09 0.06
N GLY A 18 23.34 1.77 0.25
CA GLY A 18 24.09 1.01 1.25
C GLY A 18 23.43 0.98 2.63
N SER A 19 22.40 1.79 2.88
CA SER A 19 21.67 1.77 4.16
C SER A 19 20.76 0.55 4.26
N GLN A 20 20.65 0.00 5.46
CA GLN A 20 19.67 -1.04 5.76
C GLN A 20 18.31 -0.40 6.04
N LEU A 21 17.28 -0.92 5.36
CA LEU A 21 15.88 -0.73 5.73
C LEU A 21 15.59 -1.59 6.95
N LEU A 22 15.13 -0.94 8.02
CA LEU A 22 14.79 -1.59 9.28
C LEU A 22 13.30 -1.92 9.34
N SER A 23 12.98 -3.06 9.93
CA SER A 23 11.61 -3.36 10.36
C SER A 23 11.17 -2.37 11.44
N PRO A 24 9.85 -2.16 11.66
CA PRO A 24 9.36 -1.38 12.78
C PRO A 24 9.94 -1.76 14.15
N THR A 25 10.10 -3.06 14.42
CA THR A 25 10.71 -3.56 15.65
C THR A 25 12.17 -3.14 15.77
N ASP A 26 12.96 -3.29 14.70
CA ASP A 26 14.39 -2.94 14.72
C ASP A 26 14.60 -1.42 14.79
N ALA A 27 13.78 -0.65 14.08
CA ALA A 27 13.80 0.81 14.14
C ALA A 27 13.49 1.31 15.56
N ALA A 28 12.47 0.72 16.22
CA ALA A 28 12.14 1.03 17.61
C ALA A 28 13.29 0.67 18.56
N ALA A 29 13.91 -0.50 18.39
CA ALA A 29 15.09 -0.91 19.18
C ALA A 29 16.28 0.07 19.00
N ALA A 30 16.46 0.59 17.79
CA ALA A 30 17.46 1.61 17.46
C ALA A 30 17.04 3.04 17.86
N ARG A 31 15.83 3.24 18.40
CA ARG A 31 15.22 4.55 18.69
C ARG A 31 15.16 5.47 17.45
N ILE A 32 15.00 4.89 16.28
CA ILE A 32 14.80 5.61 15.03
C ILE A 32 13.30 5.78 14.84
N PRO A 33 12.80 7.04 14.80
CA PRO A 33 11.39 7.27 14.52
C PRO A 33 11.13 6.89 13.06
N ILE A 34 10.21 5.96 12.86
CA ILE A 34 9.67 5.67 11.54
C ILE A 34 8.17 5.99 11.53
N ALA A 35 7.69 6.49 10.39
CA ALA A 35 6.26 6.63 10.16
C ALA A 35 5.67 5.24 9.90
N TYR A 36 5.16 4.61 10.94
CA TYR A 36 4.49 3.32 10.87
C TYR A 36 3.23 3.36 11.72
N THR A 37 2.07 3.20 11.07
CA THR A 37 0.79 3.04 11.74
C THR A 37 0.38 1.58 11.57
N PRO A 38 0.50 0.73 12.61
CA PRO A 38 0.02 -0.64 12.52
C PRO A 38 -1.48 -0.62 12.22
N ARG A 39 -1.89 -1.44 11.24
CA ARG A 39 -3.29 -1.74 10.96
C ARG A 39 -3.59 -3.13 11.50
N ASP A 40 -3.62 -3.25 12.82
CA ASP A 40 -4.02 -4.50 13.44
C ASP A 40 -5.54 -4.63 13.38
N ARG A 41 -6.02 -5.65 12.66
CA ARG A 41 -7.41 -6.12 12.67
C ARG A 41 -7.39 -7.63 12.98
N PRO A 42 -7.00 -8.03 14.21
CA PRO A 42 -6.81 -9.43 14.56
C PRO A 42 -8.09 -10.26 14.38
N GLU A 43 -9.27 -9.65 14.47
CA GLU A 43 -10.57 -10.26 14.18
C GLU A 43 -10.77 -10.68 12.71
N LEU A 44 -9.97 -10.10 11.80
CA LEU A 44 -9.93 -10.41 10.37
C LEU A 44 -8.67 -11.20 9.98
N GLY A 45 -7.86 -11.61 10.96
CA GLY A 45 -6.57 -12.27 10.71
C GLY A 45 -5.48 -11.33 10.16
N ILE A 46 -5.73 -10.03 10.10
CA ILE A 46 -4.76 -9.03 9.64
C ILE A 46 -3.92 -8.61 10.85
N VAL A 47 -2.69 -9.11 10.91
CA VAL A 47 -1.69 -8.71 11.91
C VAL A 47 -0.59 -7.97 11.18
N SER A 48 -0.42 -6.69 11.51
CA SER A 48 0.65 -5.90 10.94
C SER A 48 1.98 -6.41 11.48
N ARG A 49 2.72 -7.19 10.68
CA ARG A 49 4.01 -7.75 11.11
C ARG A 49 5.01 -6.60 11.25
N THR A 50 5.43 -6.37 12.48
CA THR A 50 6.37 -5.31 12.84
C THR A 50 7.83 -5.73 12.67
N ASP A 51 8.08 -7.01 12.37
CA ASP A 51 9.40 -7.62 12.21
C ASP A 51 9.79 -7.82 10.74
N ARG A 52 9.15 -7.11 9.82
CA ARG A 52 9.34 -7.26 8.37
C ARG A 52 9.51 -5.92 7.65
N VAL A 53 10.26 -5.97 6.55
CA VAL A 53 10.34 -4.93 5.52
C VAL A 53 9.64 -5.45 4.27
N TYR A 54 8.72 -4.65 3.73
CA TYR A 54 7.88 -5.01 2.59
C TYR A 54 8.39 -4.37 1.30
N PHE A 55 8.34 -5.13 0.21
CA PHE A 55 8.82 -4.73 -1.11
C PHE A 55 8.09 -5.53 -2.19
N SER A 56 8.26 -5.13 -3.45
CA SER A 56 7.53 -5.71 -4.58
C SER A 56 8.49 -6.12 -5.70
N THR A 57 8.07 -7.07 -6.52
CA THR A 57 8.63 -7.39 -7.84
C THR A 57 7.92 -6.64 -8.98
N ASN A 58 7.03 -5.71 -8.65
CA ASN A 58 6.38 -4.81 -9.57
C ASN A 58 6.73 -3.36 -9.20
N GLN A 59 7.46 -2.69 -10.10
CA GLN A 59 7.93 -1.33 -9.85
C GLN A 59 6.78 -0.33 -9.66
N ASP A 60 5.70 -0.43 -10.44
CA ASP A 60 4.56 0.50 -10.35
C ASP A 60 3.77 0.29 -9.05
N PHE A 61 3.69 -0.95 -8.56
CA PHE A 61 3.09 -1.25 -7.27
C PHE A 61 3.88 -0.59 -6.13
N ALA A 62 5.20 -0.79 -6.07
CA ALA A 62 6.06 -0.13 -5.08
C ALA A 62 6.01 1.40 -5.22
N ARG A 63 5.99 1.91 -6.45
CA ARG A 63 5.89 3.34 -6.74
C ARG A 63 4.58 3.96 -6.22
N ALA A 64 3.47 3.23 -6.28
CA ALA A 64 2.20 3.68 -5.71
C ALA A 64 2.25 3.82 -4.17
N TYR A 65 2.94 2.91 -3.47
CA TYR A 65 3.20 3.05 -2.03
C TYR A 65 4.11 4.24 -1.71
N ALA A 66 5.16 4.48 -2.51
CA ALA A 66 5.97 5.69 -2.37
C ALA A 66 5.10 6.95 -2.54
N PHE A 67 4.23 6.99 -3.55
CA PHE A 67 3.30 8.11 -3.76
C PHE A 67 2.35 8.33 -2.56
N GLN A 68 1.84 7.26 -1.94
CA GLN A 68 0.95 7.34 -0.78
C GLN A 68 1.68 7.63 0.54
N THR A 69 3.00 7.52 0.58
CA THR A 69 3.78 7.72 1.80
C THR A 69 3.68 9.16 2.28
N GLU A 70 3.11 9.34 3.47
CA GLU A 70 3.03 10.63 4.14
C GLU A 70 4.39 11.11 4.66
N VAL A 71 4.68 12.38 4.42
CA VAL A 71 5.93 13.05 4.75
C VAL A 71 5.65 14.46 5.23
N ILE A 72 6.31 14.85 6.32
CA ILE A 72 6.31 16.22 6.80
C ILE A 72 7.41 16.97 6.06
N THR A 73 7.04 18.02 5.32
CA THR A 73 8.02 18.86 4.62
C THR A 73 8.84 19.69 5.60
N PRO A 74 9.98 20.28 5.17
CA PRO A 74 10.73 21.22 6.01
C PRO A 74 9.91 22.42 6.53
N SER A 75 8.81 22.76 5.85
CA SER A 75 7.89 23.82 6.29
C SER A 75 6.85 23.34 7.32
N GLY A 76 6.89 22.07 7.74
CA GLY A 76 5.93 21.46 8.66
C GLY A 76 4.61 21.04 8.01
N ALA A 77 4.48 21.10 6.68
CA ALA A 77 3.26 20.69 5.98
C ALA A 77 3.26 19.18 5.73
N LEU A 78 2.13 18.52 5.98
CA LEU A 78 1.95 17.11 5.62
C LEU A 78 1.68 17.00 4.11
N THR A 79 2.42 16.13 3.42
CA THR A 79 2.21 15.79 2.00
C THR A 79 2.41 14.29 1.78
N SER A 80 2.05 13.77 0.62
CA SER A 80 2.23 12.35 0.27
C SER A 80 3.16 12.24 -0.93
N ARG A 81 4.47 12.10 -0.66
CA ARG A 81 5.56 12.10 -1.66
C ARG A 81 6.79 11.37 -1.13
N GLY A 82 6.76 10.05 -1.16
CA GLY A 82 7.88 9.19 -0.81
C GLY A 82 8.95 9.08 -1.89
N THR A 83 9.81 8.08 -1.71
CA THR A 83 10.91 7.73 -2.62
C THR A 83 10.78 6.25 -3.00
N LEU A 84 11.09 5.95 -4.26
CA LEU A 84 11.20 4.59 -4.78
C LEU A 84 12.67 4.15 -4.72
N TYR A 85 12.90 3.00 -4.11
CA TYR A 85 14.21 2.40 -3.95
C TYR A 85 14.26 1.05 -4.66
N ARG A 86 15.39 0.73 -5.29
CA ARG A 86 15.74 -0.66 -5.59
C ARG A 86 16.48 -1.22 -4.39
N ILE A 87 16.13 -2.43 -3.98
CA ILE A 87 16.63 -3.03 -2.76
C ILE A 87 17.16 -4.45 -3.00
N GLN A 88 17.99 -4.91 -2.08
CA GLN A 88 18.35 -6.32 -1.94
C GLN A 88 17.82 -6.82 -0.59
N PRO A 89 16.93 -7.83 -0.54
CA PRO A 89 16.45 -8.37 0.72
C PRO A 89 17.57 -9.03 1.53
N ILE A 90 17.45 -8.95 2.86
CA ILE A 90 18.29 -9.65 3.83
C ILE A 90 17.44 -10.71 4.53
N GLY A 91 17.88 -11.97 4.45
CA GLY A 91 17.17 -13.11 5.05
C GLY A 91 16.23 -13.80 4.07
N ALA A 92 15.35 -14.65 4.60
CA ALA A 92 14.35 -15.34 3.80
C ALA A 92 13.31 -14.35 3.24
N VAL A 93 13.03 -14.46 1.95
CA VAL A 93 11.93 -13.74 1.30
C VAL A 93 10.67 -14.60 1.41
N GLU A 94 9.62 -14.02 1.96
CA GLU A 94 8.30 -14.61 2.12
C GLU A 94 7.29 -13.79 1.29
N GLU A 95 6.25 -14.42 0.78
CA GLU A 95 5.13 -13.67 0.19
C GLU A 95 4.42 -12.83 1.26
N ASP A 96 3.98 -11.64 0.88
CA ASP A 96 3.20 -10.77 1.75
C ASP A 96 1.77 -11.34 1.95
N PRO A 97 1.35 -11.67 3.17
CA PRO A 97 0.03 -12.24 3.44
C PRO A 97 -1.13 -11.37 2.94
N ASP A 98 -0.97 -10.04 2.92
CA ASP A 98 -2.01 -9.11 2.47
C ASP A 98 -2.27 -9.22 0.95
N PHE A 99 -1.33 -9.80 0.20
CA PHE A 99 -1.38 -9.97 -1.26
C PHE A 99 -1.09 -11.41 -1.70
N ALA A 100 -1.32 -12.38 -0.81
CA ALA A 100 -0.99 -13.77 -1.07
C ALA A 100 -1.69 -14.32 -2.33
N GLY A 101 -0.95 -15.04 -3.17
CA GLY A 101 -1.42 -15.60 -4.44
C GLY A 101 -1.36 -14.62 -5.63
N HIS A 102 -0.93 -13.38 -5.42
CA HIS A 102 -0.80 -12.39 -6.49
C HIS A 102 0.63 -12.22 -7.03
N ASP A 103 1.65 -12.82 -6.38
CA ASP A 103 3.05 -12.77 -6.84
C ASP A 103 3.58 -11.32 -7.00
N VAL A 104 3.07 -10.39 -6.19
CA VAL A 104 3.31 -8.95 -6.34
C VAL A 104 4.00 -8.31 -5.13
N SER A 105 3.72 -8.78 -3.92
CA SER A 105 4.26 -8.20 -2.68
C SER A 105 4.95 -9.28 -1.86
N TRP A 106 6.06 -8.88 -1.26
CA TRP A 106 7.00 -9.76 -0.57
C TRP A 106 7.48 -9.07 0.70
N CYS A 107 8.00 -9.87 1.63
CA CYS A 107 8.64 -9.35 2.81
C CYS A 107 9.88 -10.16 3.22
N ALA A 108 10.77 -9.51 3.96
CA ALA A 108 11.93 -10.15 4.58
C ALA A 108 12.25 -9.46 5.92
N PRO A 109 13.07 -10.05 6.81
CA PRO A 109 13.48 -9.41 8.06
C PRO A 109 14.15 -8.03 7.86
N GLY A 110 14.84 -7.83 6.75
CA GLY A 110 15.43 -6.54 6.38
C GLY A 110 15.73 -6.43 4.89
N ALA A 111 16.26 -5.29 4.47
CA ALA A 111 16.75 -5.09 3.11
C ALA A 111 17.85 -4.01 3.07
N VAL A 112 18.67 -3.99 2.04
CA VAL A 112 19.64 -2.92 1.77
C VAL A 112 19.20 -2.12 0.56
N VAL A 113 19.24 -0.80 0.65
CA VAL A 113 19.05 0.07 -0.51
C VAL A 113 20.25 -0.04 -1.43
N VAL A 114 20.03 -0.49 -2.66
CA VAL A 114 21.09 -0.58 -3.68
C VAL A 114 21.02 0.56 -4.68
N GLU A 115 19.86 1.24 -4.77
CA GLU A 115 19.65 2.38 -5.66
C GLU A 115 18.49 3.26 -5.18
N VAL A 116 18.63 4.57 -5.34
CA VAL A 116 17.51 5.52 -5.25
C VAL A 116 16.99 5.75 -6.66
N VAL A 117 15.83 5.18 -6.99
CA VAL A 117 15.30 5.15 -8.36
C VAL A 117 14.55 6.43 -8.69
N GLU A 118 13.70 6.89 -7.78
CA GLU A 118 12.91 8.12 -7.97
C GLU A 118 12.61 8.78 -6.63
N THR A 119 12.97 10.05 -6.50
CA THR A 119 12.58 10.90 -5.35
C THR A 119 11.35 11.74 -5.70
N ASP A 120 10.62 12.19 -4.67
CA ASP A 120 9.40 13.01 -4.85
C ASP A 120 8.36 12.33 -5.76
N VAL A 121 8.14 11.02 -5.57
CA VAL A 121 7.38 10.19 -6.52
C VAL A 121 6.02 10.82 -6.82
N ARG A 122 5.75 11.04 -8.12
CA ARG A 122 4.50 11.65 -8.61
C ARG A 122 3.66 10.68 -9.40
N MET A 123 2.42 10.49 -8.97
CA MET A 123 1.41 9.71 -9.67
C MET A 123 0.08 10.46 -9.71
N ARG A 124 -0.78 10.12 -10.67
CA ARG A 124 -2.20 10.45 -10.55
C ARG A 124 -2.78 9.52 -9.50
N ALA A 125 -3.62 10.03 -8.61
CA ALA A 125 -4.25 9.22 -7.56
C ALA A 125 -4.98 7.99 -8.13
N ARG A 126 -5.62 8.15 -9.30
CA ARG A 126 -6.28 7.06 -10.04
C ARG A 126 -5.30 5.94 -10.43
N ASP A 127 -4.12 6.30 -10.91
CA ASP A 127 -3.13 5.33 -11.40
C ASP A 127 -2.47 4.60 -10.23
N ALA A 128 -2.19 5.30 -9.13
CA ALA A 128 -1.72 4.68 -7.89
C ALA A 128 -2.78 3.73 -7.30
N THR A 129 -4.05 4.14 -7.31
CA THR A 129 -5.17 3.29 -6.88
C THR A 129 -5.26 2.04 -7.74
N ARG A 130 -5.11 2.16 -9.05
CA ARG A 130 -5.11 0.99 -9.95
C ARG A 130 -3.93 0.07 -9.70
N ALA A 131 -2.73 0.61 -9.49
CA ALA A 131 -1.52 -0.20 -9.30
C ALA A 131 -1.59 -1.12 -8.08
N ILE A 132 -2.26 -0.67 -7.01
CA ILE A 132 -2.44 -1.46 -5.78
C ILE A 132 -3.78 -2.21 -5.80
N GLY A 133 -4.86 -1.52 -6.15
CA GLY A 133 -6.23 -1.96 -5.95
C GLY A 133 -6.64 -3.20 -6.75
N ILE A 134 -5.94 -3.54 -7.83
CA ILE A 134 -6.18 -4.80 -8.56
C ILE A 134 -5.82 -6.05 -7.76
N TYR A 135 -5.01 -5.89 -6.70
CA TYR A 135 -4.58 -6.98 -5.82
C TYR A 135 -5.20 -6.87 -4.42
N SER A 136 -5.93 -5.79 -4.14
CA SER A 136 -6.50 -5.55 -2.81
C SER A 136 -7.83 -6.27 -2.65
N SER A 137 -8.05 -6.79 -1.45
CA SER A 137 -9.31 -7.41 -1.04
C SER A 137 -9.95 -6.66 0.14
N TRP A 138 -11.26 -6.82 0.28
CA TRP A 138 -11.98 -6.48 1.50
C TRP A 138 -11.71 -7.52 2.59
N ASP A 139 -12.21 -7.22 3.79
CA ASP A 139 -12.08 -8.07 4.97
C ASP A 139 -12.70 -9.47 4.83
N ASP A 140 -13.66 -9.63 3.92
CA ASP A 140 -14.30 -10.90 3.58
C ASP A 140 -13.69 -11.62 2.37
N GLY A 141 -12.54 -11.13 1.87
CA GLY A 141 -11.80 -11.72 0.76
C GLY A 141 -12.32 -11.37 -0.63
N ARG A 142 -13.43 -10.61 -0.76
CA ARG A 142 -13.85 -10.08 -2.06
C ARG A 142 -12.83 -9.08 -2.59
N PRO A 143 -12.65 -8.95 -3.93
CA PRO A 143 -11.77 -7.93 -4.47
C PRO A 143 -12.30 -6.54 -4.10
N MET A 144 -11.40 -5.59 -3.81
CA MET A 144 -11.78 -4.21 -3.50
C MET A 144 -12.28 -3.48 -4.76
N TYR A 145 -11.69 -3.80 -5.91
CA TYR A 145 -12.08 -3.28 -7.21
C TYR A 145 -12.39 -4.43 -8.17
N LEU A 146 -13.44 -4.29 -8.96
CA LEU A 146 -13.70 -5.15 -10.11
C LEU A 146 -12.61 -4.94 -11.18
N GLU A 147 -12.51 -5.86 -12.14
CA GLU A 147 -11.49 -5.82 -13.19
C GLU A 147 -11.52 -4.52 -14.03
N ASP A 148 -12.71 -3.95 -14.22
CA ASP A 148 -12.92 -2.68 -14.92
C ASP A 148 -12.62 -1.43 -14.06
N GLY A 149 -12.28 -1.63 -12.79
CA GLY A 149 -11.93 -0.60 -11.82
C GLY A 149 -13.09 -0.04 -11.01
N ARG A 150 -14.32 -0.52 -11.18
CA ARG A 150 -15.44 -0.15 -10.28
C ARG A 150 -15.14 -0.65 -8.87
N LEU A 151 -15.53 0.13 -7.86
CA LEU A 151 -15.40 -0.29 -6.47
C LEU A 151 -16.38 -1.45 -6.21
N CYS A 152 -15.89 -2.59 -5.73
CA CYS A 152 -16.77 -3.68 -5.35
C CYS A 152 -17.47 -3.33 -4.04
N ILE A 153 -18.79 -3.49 -3.99
CA ILE A 153 -19.57 -3.24 -2.78
C ILE A 153 -19.18 -4.19 -1.63
N THR A 154 -19.19 -3.68 -0.40
CA THR A 154 -18.91 -4.49 0.81
C THR A 154 -20.19 -5.07 1.42
N TRP A 155 -20.06 -6.06 2.31
CA TRP A 155 -21.20 -6.71 2.95
C TRP A 155 -21.91 -5.75 3.91
N GLN A 156 -21.14 -4.82 4.51
CA GLN A 156 -21.70 -3.77 5.35
C GLN A 156 -22.60 -2.84 4.52
N MET A 157 -22.19 -2.48 3.30
CA MET A 157 -23.01 -1.67 2.40
C MET A 157 -24.28 -2.43 1.98
N GLU A 158 -24.16 -3.71 1.65
CA GLU A 158 -25.31 -4.57 1.34
C GLU A 158 -26.27 -4.66 2.54
N SER A 159 -25.75 -4.73 3.77
CA SER A 159 -26.56 -4.85 5.00
C SER A 159 -27.45 -3.64 5.27
N ILE A 160 -27.09 -2.46 4.73
CA ILE A 160 -27.90 -1.24 4.82
C ILE A 160 -28.71 -0.97 3.54
N GLY A 161 -28.79 -1.93 2.63
CA GLY A 161 -29.63 -1.88 1.43
C GLY A 161 -28.99 -1.18 0.22
N LEU A 162 -27.68 -0.93 0.23
CA LEU A 162 -26.98 -0.48 -0.99
C LEU A 162 -26.80 -1.63 -1.97
N THR A 163 -26.83 -1.30 -3.26
CA THR A 163 -26.56 -2.23 -4.36
C THR A 163 -25.28 -1.82 -5.09
N GLN A 164 -24.66 -2.76 -5.81
CA GLN A 164 -23.51 -2.45 -6.68
C GLN A 164 -23.84 -1.34 -7.68
N GLU A 165 -25.03 -1.38 -8.28
CA GLU A 165 -25.50 -0.34 -9.22
C GLU A 165 -25.55 1.04 -8.57
N ALA A 166 -26.06 1.15 -7.34
CA ALA A 166 -26.07 2.42 -6.61
C ALA A 166 -24.65 2.93 -6.32
N VAL A 167 -23.70 2.05 -6.00
CA VAL A 167 -22.29 2.42 -5.81
C VAL A 167 -21.67 2.92 -7.12
N ASP A 168 -21.97 2.26 -8.24
CA ASP A 168 -21.45 2.60 -9.57
C ASP A 168 -21.92 3.98 -10.06
N GLU A 169 -23.14 4.39 -9.69
CA GLU A 169 -23.66 5.74 -9.96
C GLU A 169 -22.91 6.83 -9.18
N ILE A 170 -22.42 6.51 -7.98
CA ILE A 170 -21.77 7.45 -7.05
C ILE A 170 -20.25 7.52 -7.31
N VAL A 171 -19.62 6.39 -7.60
CA VAL A 171 -18.17 6.21 -7.57
C VAL A 171 -17.66 5.86 -8.97
N ARG A 172 -16.77 6.72 -9.49
CA ARG A 172 -16.10 6.45 -10.76
C ARG A 172 -15.01 5.37 -10.61
N PRO A 173 -14.71 4.59 -11.67
CA PRO A 173 -13.66 3.59 -11.62
C PRO A 173 -12.29 4.14 -11.18
N TRP A 174 -11.59 3.36 -10.35
CA TRP A 174 -10.29 3.68 -9.75
C TRP A 174 -10.30 4.95 -8.87
N THR A 175 -11.45 5.33 -8.33
CA THR A 175 -11.50 6.35 -7.26
C THR A 175 -10.83 5.76 -6.02
N PRO A 176 -9.88 6.46 -5.37
CA PRO A 176 -9.26 6.01 -4.13
C PRO A 176 -10.30 5.62 -3.09
N VAL A 177 -10.09 4.52 -2.37
CA VAL A 177 -11.10 3.91 -1.49
C VAL A 177 -11.66 4.90 -0.47
N ASP A 178 -10.83 5.66 0.22
CA ASP A 178 -11.28 6.64 1.22
C ASP A 178 -12.20 7.70 0.60
N ARG A 179 -11.87 8.18 -0.61
CA ARG A 179 -12.69 9.14 -1.35
C ARG A 179 -13.99 8.53 -1.86
N ALA A 180 -13.97 7.25 -2.22
CA ALA A 180 -15.17 6.54 -2.60
C ALA A 180 -16.13 6.38 -1.41
N LEU A 181 -15.61 5.96 -0.25
CA LEU A 181 -16.37 5.82 0.99
C LEU A 181 -16.93 7.16 1.47
N GLU A 182 -16.15 8.25 1.40
CA GLU A 182 -16.65 9.61 1.69
C GLU A 182 -17.87 9.97 0.83
N ARG A 183 -17.83 9.69 -0.48
CA ARG A 183 -18.93 9.99 -1.41
C ARG A 183 -20.16 9.13 -1.15
N ILE A 184 -19.96 7.84 -0.87
CA ILE A 184 -21.05 6.92 -0.54
C ILE A 184 -21.72 7.37 0.75
N ASN A 185 -20.95 7.68 1.79
CA ASN A 185 -21.48 8.18 3.07
C ASN A 185 -22.29 9.47 2.88
N ALA A 186 -21.79 10.42 2.10
CA ALA A 186 -22.54 11.65 1.79
C ALA A 186 -23.85 11.34 1.04
N ALA A 187 -23.83 10.43 0.07
CA ALA A 187 -25.04 10.06 -0.68
C ALA A 187 -26.07 9.31 0.18
N VAL A 188 -25.64 8.51 1.16
CA VAL A 188 -26.53 7.77 2.07
C VAL A 188 -27.13 8.68 3.14
N LEU A 189 -26.35 9.59 3.72
CA LEU A 189 -26.83 10.53 4.76
C LEU A 189 -27.84 11.57 4.26
N HIS A 190 -27.93 11.76 2.94
CA HIS A 190 -28.85 12.71 2.30
C HIS A 190 -30.08 12.05 1.66
N ARG A 191 -30.32 10.76 1.94
CA ARG A 191 -31.57 10.04 1.63
C ARG A 191 -32.47 9.98 2.87
#